data_AF-R6ISI5-F1
#
_entry.id   AF-R6ISI5-F1
#
_cell.length_a   1.000
_cell.length_b   1.000
_cell.length_c   1.000
_cell.angle_alpha   90.00
_cell.angle_beta   90.00
_cell.angle_gamma   90.00
#
_symmetry.space_group_name_H-M   'P 1'
#
loop_
_entity.id
_entity.type
_entity.pdbx_description
1 polymer ?
#
loop_
_entity_poly.entity_id
_entity_poly.type
_entity_poly.pdbx_seq_one_letter_code
_entity_poly.pdbx_strand_id
1 'polypeptide(L)'
;MDKIGILTFHRSENYGSVLQAWALCQQINTLPGCQAELIDYSNRAQQDLYALFLPPKSVKNIAKNLRACLLLPYLLRRKAAFRDFIGALPKSAPMQTEANFAAHQADYRAVVCGSDQIWNPGSLDFSTHFFAPDFAAQKISYAPSLRSATAAAFADIDLKGLLADFTAVSVREQESVAVIEQLTGRTPKVVLDPTLLPATQDFAPILGTAPQGDYLFFYSIDYPPEVCRTVQQTARRLHLPVYILFTGNKTYRALPYGFRLARHQTPGDFLALVKGAKLVLSTSFHGTVFALRFGTPFYALKAKRGAAYYTDPRIATLLQTAGVAERYLPCDRAGEINTAPLHRDPALLDRAVAESRAFLQEGLTAR
;
A
#
# COMPACT_ATOMS: atom_id res chain seq x y z
N MET A 1 -8.46 -26.46 10.27
CA MET A 1 -8.01 -25.48 9.27
C MET A 1 -6.58 -25.16 9.58
N ASP A 2 -5.72 -25.14 8.56
CA ASP A 2 -4.31 -24.83 8.71
C ASP A 2 -4.14 -23.31 8.84
N LYS A 3 -3.39 -22.89 9.86
CA LYS A 3 -3.09 -21.48 10.06
C LYS A 3 -2.01 -21.03 9.07
N ILE A 4 -2.33 -19.98 8.33
CA ILE A 4 -1.42 -19.32 7.40
C ILE A 4 -1.07 -17.95 7.98
N GLY A 5 0.18 -17.79 8.39
CA GLY A 5 0.69 -16.53 8.93
C GLY A 5 0.93 -15.53 7.80
N ILE A 6 0.52 -14.29 7.97
CA ILE A 6 0.81 -13.21 7.01
C ILE A 6 1.73 -12.20 7.69
N LEU A 7 2.91 -11.99 7.10
CA LEU A 7 3.89 -11.03 7.59
C LEU A 7 3.98 -9.83 6.65
N THR A 8 3.38 -8.72 7.07
CA THR A 8 3.31 -7.49 6.26
C THR A 8 3.16 -6.22 7.12
N PHE A 9 3.23 -5.04 6.47
CA PHE A 9 2.89 -3.76 7.09
C PHE A 9 1.39 -3.65 7.36
N HIS A 10 0.95 -4.21 8.49
CA HIS A 10 -0.44 -4.13 8.95
C HIS A 10 -0.62 -3.15 10.13
N ARG A 11 0.44 -2.84 10.89
CA ARG A 11 0.44 -1.81 11.96
C ARG A 11 0.73 -0.38 11.50
N SER A 12 0.91 -0.19 10.19
CA SER A 12 1.14 1.13 9.61
C SER A 12 -0.14 1.98 9.58
N GLU A 13 -0.07 3.25 10.00
CA GLU A 13 -1.18 4.20 9.81
C GLU A 13 -1.24 4.72 8.35
N ASN A 14 -1.25 3.81 7.38
CA ASN A 14 -1.34 4.05 5.94
C ASN A 14 -2.52 3.28 5.36
N TYR A 15 -3.42 3.97 4.64
CA TYR A 15 -4.65 3.38 4.11
C TYR A 15 -4.37 2.18 3.21
N GLY A 16 -3.38 2.29 2.33
CA GLY A 16 -3.03 1.21 1.41
C GLY A 16 -2.49 -0.02 2.13
N SER A 17 -1.58 0.19 3.08
CA SER A 17 -0.91 -0.88 3.80
C SER A 17 -1.86 -1.72 4.66
N VAL A 18 -2.82 -1.10 5.36
CA VAL A 18 -3.83 -1.86 6.12
C VAL A 18 -4.86 -2.56 5.23
N LEU A 19 -5.19 -1.95 4.08
CA LEU A 19 -6.16 -2.53 3.15
C LEU A 19 -5.59 -3.69 2.32
N GLN A 20 -4.29 -3.64 1.96
CA GLN A 20 -3.63 -4.77 1.31
C GLN A 20 -3.49 -5.97 2.28
N ALA A 21 -3.23 -5.70 3.57
CA ALA A 21 -3.19 -6.74 4.59
C ALA A 21 -4.57 -7.42 4.75
N TRP A 22 -5.64 -6.61 4.82
CA TRP A 22 -7.01 -7.10 4.81
C TRP A 22 -7.31 -7.93 3.56
N ALA A 23 -6.97 -7.43 2.37
CA ALA A 23 -7.27 -8.11 1.11
C ALA A 23 -6.55 -9.46 0.97
N LEU A 24 -5.31 -9.56 1.47
CA LEU A 24 -4.58 -10.81 1.49
C LEU A 24 -5.18 -11.81 2.48
N CYS A 25 -5.62 -11.36 3.66
CA CYS A 25 -6.38 -12.20 4.60
C CYS A 25 -7.64 -12.77 3.94
N GLN A 26 -8.42 -11.91 3.28
CA GLN A 26 -9.64 -12.32 2.59
C GLN A 26 -9.34 -13.36 1.51
N GLN A 27 -8.33 -13.13 0.66
CA GLN A 27 -8.01 -14.07 -0.40
C GLN A 27 -7.56 -15.44 0.15
N ILE A 28 -6.72 -15.47 1.19
CA ILE A 28 -6.29 -16.74 1.80
C ILE A 28 -7.46 -17.49 2.42
N ASN A 29 -8.40 -16.78 3.06
CA ASN A 29 -9.59 -17.38 3.66
C ASN A 29 -10.57 -17.97 2.62
N THR A 30 -10.45 -17.63 1.34
CA THR A 30 -11.21 -18.30 0.27
C THR A 30 -10.65 -19.68 -0.10
N LEU A 31 -9.40 -19.99 0.30
CA LEU A 31 -8.76 -21.25 -0.04
C LEU A 31 -9.24 -22.38 0.90
N PRO A 32 -9.62 -23.55 0.38
CA PRO A 32 -10.08 -24.66 1.20
C PRO A 32 -9.06 -25.06 2.27
N GLY A 33 -9.53 -25.18 3.51
CA GLY A 33 -8.71 -25.63 4.64
C GLY A 33 -7.74 -24.58 5.20
N CYS A 34 -7.65 -23.37 4.64
CA CYS A 34 -6.75 -22.32 5.11
C CYS A 34 -7.46 -21.31 6.03
N GLN A 35 -6.75 -20.82 7.04
CA GLN A 35 -7.19 -19.73 7.89
C GLN A 35 -6.07 -18.69 8.01
N ALA A 36 -6.33 -17.48 7.53
CA ALA A 36 -5.39 -16.37 7.59
C ALA A 36 -5.30 -15.76 9.00
N GLU A 37 -4.08 -15.50 9.45
CA GLU A 37 -3.79 -14.76 10.67
C GLU A 37 -2.59 -13.82 10.40
N LEU A 38 -2.73 -12.53 10.70
CA LEU A 38 -1.60 -11.60 10.63
C LEU A 38 -0.63 -11.89 11.78
N ILE A 39 0.64 -12.07 11.44
CA ILE A 39 1.69 -12.07 12.45
C ILE A 39 1.81 -10.63 12.96
N ASP A 40 1.47 -10.40 14.22
CA ASP A 40 1.28 -9.07 14.83
C ASP A 40 2.63 -8.36 15.14
N TYR A 41 3.48 -8.30 14.11
CA TYR A 41 4.83 -7.78 14.14
C TYR A 41 4.89 -6.27 13.86
N SER A 42 5.72 -5.58 14.64
CA SER A 42 6.18 -4.21 14.33
C SER A 42 7.52 -3.93 15.01
N ASN A 43 8.52 -3.48 14.28
CA ASN A 43 9.79 -3.04 14.87
C ASN A 43 9.69 -1.66 15.53
N ARG A 44 10.73 -1.29 16.28
CA ARG A 44 10.79 0.00 16.97
C ARG A 44 10.73 1.19 16.00
N ALA A 45 11.40 1.09 14.86
CA ALA A 45 11.42 2.17 13.88
C ALA A 45 10.02 2.47 13.31
N GLN A 46 9.19 1.45 13.10
CA GLN A 46 7.78 1.60 12.72
C GLN A 46 6.97 2.28 13.82
N GLN A 47 7.16 1.86 15.07
CA GLN A 47 6.48 2.46 16.21
C GLN A 47 6.81 3.96 16.34
N ASP A 48 8.08 4.32 16.15
CA ASP A 48 8.55 5.71 16.16
C ASP A 48 8.04 6.50 14.95
N LEU A 49 7.90 5.87 13.77
CA LEU A 49 7.37 6.50 12.55
C LEU A 49 5.91 6.96 12.72
N TYR A 50 5.11 6.21 13.47
CA TYR A 50 3.69 6.48 13.74
C TYR A 50 3.44 7.04 15.16
N ALA A 51 4.49 7.46 15.85
CA ALA A 51 4.39 8.21 17.09
C ALA A 51 3.80 9.61 16.81
N LEU A 52 2.91 10.07 17.70
CA LEU A 52 2.31 11.41 17.58
C LEU A 52 3.36 12.52 17.73
N PHE A 53 4.32 12.30 18.62
CA PHE A 53 5.39 13.24 18.93
C PHE A 53 6.73 12.56 18.75
N LEU A 54 7.67 13.30 18.16
CA LEU A 54 9.06 12.88 18.06
C LEU A 54 9.81 13.32 19.32
N PRO A 55 10.84 12.58 19.77
CA PRO A 55 11.75 13.07 20.80
C PRO A 55 12.32 14.45 20.40
N PRO A 56 12.29 15.48 21.26
CA PRO A 56 12.71 16.85 20.95
C PRO A 56 14.24 17.00 20.89
N LYS A 57 14.91 16.10 20.16
CA LYS A 57 16.37 16.05 19.97
C LYS A 57 16.90 17.07 18.96
N SER A 58 16.03 17.81 18.28
CA SER A 58 16.41 18.83 17.30
C SER A 58 15.33 19.90 17.15
N VAL A 59 15.72 21.11 16.71
CA VAL A 59 14.79 22.20 16.36
C VAL A 59 13.75 21.74 15.34
N LYS A 60 14.16 20.90 14.38
CA LYS A 60 13.25 20.29 13.40
C LYS A 60 12.18 19.41 14.06
N ASN A 61 12.53 18.63 15.08
CA ASN A 61 11.58 17.80 15.82
C ASN A 61 10.63 18.67 16.67
N ILE A 62 11.14 19.73 17.31
CA ILE A 62 10.32 20.68 18.06
C ILE A 62 9.30 21.35 17.14
N ALA A 63 9.73 21.89 15.98
CA ALA A 63 8.83 22.50 15.01
C ALA A 63 7.79 21.52 14.46
N LYS A 64 8.17 20.25 14.26
CA LYS A 64 7.22 19.18 13.88
C LYS A 64 6.19 18.92 14.98
N ASN A 65 6.62 18.84 16.24
CA ASN A 65 5.72 18.62 17.38
C ASN A 65 4.75 19.79 17.58
N LEU A 66 5.21 21.04 17.46
CA LEU A 66 4.34 22.22 17.53
C LEU A 66 3.26 22.18 16.43
N ARG A 67 3.63 21.80 15.20
CA ARG A 67 2.65 21.59 14.12
C ARG A 67 1.70 20.42 14.42
N ALA A 68 2.20 19.34 15.00
CA ALA A 68 1.37 18.21 15.42
C ALA A 68 0.34 18.65 16.48
N CYS A 69 0.69 19.56 17.40
CA CYS A 69 -0.26 20.13 18.36
C CYS A 69 -1.41 20.88 17.67
N LEU A 70 -1.13 21.66 16.63
CA LEU A 70 -2.17 22.36 15.84
C LEU A 70 -3.10 21.38 15.11
N LEU A 71 -2.60 20.20 14.75
CA LEU A 71 -3.34 19.16 14.03
C LEU A 71 -3.82 18.03 14.96
N LEU A 72 -3.67 18.18 16.27
CA LEU A 72 -3.84 17.12 17.25
C LEU A 72 -5.22 16.44 17.19
N PRO A 73 -6.35 17.18 17.07
CA PRO A 73 -7.66 16.53 16.94
C PRO A 73 -7.76 15.61 15.70
N TYR A 74 -7.14 15.99 14.59
CA TYR A 74 -7.12 15.18 13.37
C TYR A 74 -6.21 13.96 13.51
N LEU A 75 -5.04 14.14 14.13
CA LEU A 75 -4.10 13.06 14.41
C LEU A 75 -4.71 12.01 15.35
N LEU A 76 -5.35 12.43 16.44
CA LEU A 76 -6.00 11.52 17.40
C LEU A 76 -7.17 10.76 16.76
N ARG A 77 -8.02 11.45 15.98
CA ARG A 77 -9.13 10.80 15.25
C ARG A 77 -8.62 9.77 14.25
N ARG A 78 -7.57 10.11 13.48
CA ARG A 78 -6.91 9.15 12.58
C ARG A 78 -6.36 7.96 13.36
N LYS A 79 -5.61 8.20 14.43
CA LYS A 79 -4.99 7.14 15.22
C LYS A 79 -6.03 6.18 15.80
N ALA A 80 -7.15 6.71 16.30
CA ALA A 80 -8.28 5.90 16.73
C ALA A 80 -8.87 5.07 15.58
N ALA A 81 -9.16 5.70 14.43
CA ALA A 81 -9.70 5.01 13.26
C ALA A 81 -8.81 3.85 12.76
N PHE A 82 -7.49 4.05 12.73
CA PHE A 82 -6.55 3.00 12.34
C PHE A 82 -6.42 1.91 13.42
N ARG A 83 -6.37 2.29 14.70
CA ARG A 83 -6.36 1.33 15.81
C ARG A 83 -7.58 0.43 15.76
N ASP A 84 -8.76 0.98 15.53
CA ASP A 84 -10.01 0.23 15.52
C ASP A 84 -10.05 -0.72 14.30
N PHE A 85 -9.64 -0.25 13.11
CA PHE A 85 -9.55 -1.10 11.90
C PHE A 85 -8.53 -2.24 12.06
N ILE A 86 -7.31 -1.92 12.49
CA ILE A 86 -6.24 -2.92 12.72
C ILE A 86 -6.65 -3.87 13.85
N GLY A 87 -7.33 -3.36 14.87
CA GLY A 87 -7.89 -4.10 16.00
C GLY A 87 -8.87 -5.20 15.56
N ALA A 88 -9.64 -4.97 14.49
CA ALA A 88 -10.59 -5.93 13.95
C ALA A 88 -9.97 -7.01 13.04
N LEU A 89 -8.71 -6.85 12.59
CA LEU A 89 -8.04 -7.85 11.76
C LEU A 89 -7.64 -9.08 12.58
N PRO A 90 -7.74 -10.31 12.00
CA PRO A 90 -7.28 -11.53 12.64
C PRO A 90 -5.76 -11.46 12.78
N LYS A 91 -5.26 -11.54 14.01
CA LYS A 91 -3.83 -11.38 14.29
C LYS A 91 -3.39 -12.22 15.49
N SER A 92 -2.14 -12.62 15.48
CA SER A 92 -1.48 -13.35 16.56
C SER A 92 -1.30 -12.48 17.81
N ALA A 93 -0.69 -13.07 18.84
CA ALA A 93 -0.16 -12.28 19.95
C ALA A 93 0.88 -11.25 19.44
N PRO A 94 0.98 -10.05 20.06
CA PRO A 94 1.89 -9.00 19.60
C PRO A 94 3.36 -9.41 19.62
N MET A 95 4.07 -9.18 18.51
CA MET A 95 5.51 -9.44 18.32
C MET A 95 6.24 -8.13 18.05
N GLN A 96 6.36 -7.26 19.06
CA GLN A 96 6.87 -5.88 18.87
C GLN A 96 8.03 -5.49 19.79
N THR A 97 8.54 -6.45 20.52
CA THR A 97 9.81 -6.38 21.24
C THR A 97 10.60 -7.65 20.91
N GLU A 98 11.93 -7.60 21.05
CA GLU A 98 12.79 -8.78 20.89
C GLU A 98 12.35 -9.92 21.82
N ALA A 99 11.90 -9.61 23.04
CA ALA A 99 11.41 -10.61 23.99
C ALA A 99 10.13 -11.30 23.51
N ASN A 100 9.16 -10.53 23.01
CA ASN A 100 7.92 -11.08 22.45
C ASN A 100 8.21 -11.94 21.22
N PHE A 101 9.16 -11.48 20.40
CA PHE A 101 9.57 -12.18 19.20
C PHE A 101 10.29 -13.48 19.55
N ALA A 102 11.24 -13.49 20.48
CA ALA A 102 11.93 -14.71 20.91
C ALA A 102 11.00 -15.72 21.62
N ALA A 103 9.96 -15.25 22.31
CA ALA A 103 9.00 -16.09 23.03
C ALA A 103 7.86 -16.65 22.16
N HIS A 104 7.82 -16.32 20.85
CA HIS A 104 6.72 -16.77 20.01
C HIS A 104 6.71 -18.30 19.85
N GLN A 105 5.51 -18.88 19.90
CA GLN A 105 5.27 -20.32 19.69
C GLN A 105 4.25 -20.54 18.58
N ALA A 106 4.12 -19.56 17.67
CA ALA A 106 3.09 -19.60 16.65
C ALA A 106 3.41 -20.69 15.62
N ASP A 107 2.60 -21.74 15.64
CA ASP A 107 2.69 -22.86 14.70
C ASP A 107 1.84 -22.53 13.47
N TYR A 108 2.54 -22.17 12.39
CA TYR A 108 1.94 -21.91 11.08
C TYR A 108 2.36 -23.01 10.12
N ARG A 109 1.42 -23.48 9.30
CA ARG A 109 1.77 -24.35 8.17
C ARG A 109 2.66 -23.61 7.17
N ALA A 110 2.29 -22.36 6.88
CA ALA A 110 3.03 -21.49 5.96
C ALA A 110 2.99 -20.04 6.44
N VAL A 111 4.03 -19.28 6.09
CA VAL A 111 4.12 -17.84 6.26
C VAL A 111 4.19 -17.17 4.88
N VAL A 112 3.24 -16.28 4.63
CA VAL A 112 3.18 -15.44 3.44
C VAL A 112 3.78 -14.07 3.78
N CYS A 113 4.97 -13.80 3.22
CA CYS A 113 5.67 -12.52 3.36
C CYS A 113 5.21 -11.55 2.26
N GLY A 114 4.52 -10.50 2.67
CA GLY A 114 3.95 -9.53 1.74
C GLY A 114 2.49 -9.24 2.06
N SER A 115 1.89 -8.23 1.45
CA SER A 115 2.43 -7.44 0.35
C SER A 115 3.15 -6.18 0.87
N ASP A 116 3.06 -5.06 0.14
CA ASP A 116 3.65 -3.74 0.36
C ASP A 116 5.19 -3.69 0.21
N GLN A 117 5.80 -2.59 0.64
CA GLN A 117 7.22 -2.30 0.53
C GLN A 117 8.04 -2.92 1.67
N ILE A 118 7.65 -4.10 2.16
CA ILE A 118 8.32 -4.76 3.29
C ILE A 118 9.77 -5.14 3.00
N TRP A 119 10.12 -5.26 1.71
CA TRP A 119 11.47 -5.56 1.22
C TRP A 119 12.19 -4.33 0.65
N ASN A 120 11.73 -3.12 0.96
CA ASN A 120 12.42 -1.89 0.58
C ASN A 120 13.47 -1.51 1.66
N PRO A 121 14.78 -1.74 1.45
CA PRO A 121 15.82 -1.40 2.42
C PRO A 121 15.94 0.11 2.67
N GLY A 122 15.40 0.95 1.77
CA GLY A 122 15.31 2.39 1.97
C GLY A 122 14.15 2.85 2.87
N SER A 123 13.31 1.93 3.36
CA SER A 123 12.25 2.27 4.31
C SER A 123 12.80 2.39 5.73
N LEU A 124 12.32 3.36 6.50
CA LEU A 124 12.75 3.55 7.89
C LEU A 124 12.39 2.37 8.78
N ASP A 125 11.29 1.68 8.46
CA ASP A 125 10.78 0.51 9.17
C ASP A 125 11.16 -0.82 8.50
N PHE A 126 12.15 -0.82 7.59
CA PHE A 126 12.70 -2.06 7.02
C PHE A 126 13.31 -2.95 8.11
N SER A 127 13.16 -4.26 7.95
CA SER A 127 13.74 -5.28 8.84
C SER A 127 13.82 -6.61 8.10
N THR A 128 14.90 -7.36 8.33
CA THR A 128 15.08 -8.71 7.79
C THR A 128 14.06 -9.71 8.33
N HIS A 129 13.39 -9.41 9.47
CA HIS A 129 12.28 -10.24 9.96
C HIS A 129 11.14 -10.35 8.94
N PHE A 130 10.97 -9.39 8.02
CA PHE A 130 9.97 -9.47 6.94
C PHE A 130 10.26 -10.54 5.87
N PHE A 131 11.38 -11.26 5.99
CA PHE A 131 11.66 -12.49 5.24
C PHE A 131 11.28 -13.76 6.04
N ALA A 132 10.72 -13.59 7.25
CA ALA A 132 10.36 -14.66 8.16
C ALA A 132 11.52 -15.65 8.48
N PRO A 133 12.79 -15.22 8.68
CA PRO A 133 13.90 -16.14 8.94
C PRO A 133 13.67 -16.97 10.21
N ASP A 134 12.90 -16.43 11.16
CA ASP A 134 12.64 -17.03 12.47
C ASP A 134 11.49 -18.05 12.49
N PHE A 135 10.86 -18.30 11.34
CA PHE A 135 9.78 -19.28 11.21
C PHE A 135 10.29 -20.51 10.47
N ALA A 136 10.05 -21.69 11.04
CA ALA A 136 10.34 -22.98 10.38
C ALA A 136 9.27 -23.40 9.36
N ALA A 137 8.15 -22.65 9.31
CA ALA A 137 7.05 -22.86 8.39
C ALA A 137 7.49 -22.70 6.93
N GLN A 138 6.69 -23.26 6.02
CA GLN A 138 6.86 -23.04 4.59
C GLN A 138 6.78 -21.53 4.26
N LYS A 139 7.71 -20.98 3.48
CA LYS A 139 7.75 -19.54 3.17
C LYS A 139 7.39 -19.25 1.73
N ILE A 140 6.50 -18.29 1.54
CA ILE A 140 6.08 -17.81 0.23
C ILE A 140 6.09 -16.29 0.28
N SER A 141 6.58 -15.62 -0.76
CA SER A 141 6.38 -14.17 -0.88
C SER A 141 5.19 -13.85 -1.78
N TYR A 142 4.35 -12.88 -1.37
CA TYR A 142 3.21 -12.42 -2.15
C TYR A 142 3.27 -10.91 -2.42
N ALA A 143 3.71 -10.55 -3.63
CA ALA A 143 3.84 -9.16 -4.10
C ALA A 143 4.56 -8.16 -3.15
N PRO A 144 5.62 -8.53 -2.39
CA PRO A 144 6.47 -7.51 -1.77
C PRO A 144 7.14 -6.65 -2.85
N SER A 145 7.48 -5.43 -2.47
CA SER A 145 8.11 -4.43 -3.34
C SER A 145 9.45 -3.98 -2.76
N LEU A 146 10.49 -4.00 -3.59
CA LEU A 146 11.79 -3.38 -3.30
C LEU A 146 11.76 -1.88 -3.65
N ARG A 147 10.65 -1.41 -4.22
CA ARG A 147 10.43 -0.03 -4.67
C ARG A 147 11.41 0.36 -5.77
N SER A 148 12.40 1.18 -5.46
CA SER A 148 13.42 1.65 -6.40
C SER A 148 14.82 1.29 -5.90
N ALA A 149 14.91 0.29 -5.01
CA ALA A 149 16.18 -0.22 -4.53
C ALA A 149 16.93 -0.90 -5.67
N THR A 150 18.24 -0.68 -5.72
CA THR A 150 19.15 -1.38 -6.63
C THR A 150 19.89 -2.47 -5.85
N ALA A 151 20.65 -3.33 -6.55
CA ALA A 151 21.50 -4.32 -5.90
C ALA A 151 22.42 -3.72 -4.82
N ALA A 152 22.93 -2.49 -5.04
CA ALA A 152 23.77 -1.79 -4.08
C ALA A 152 23.07 -1.46 -2.76
N ALA A 153 21.74 -1.33 -2.74
CA ALA A 153 20.97 -1.09 -1.52
C ALA A 153 20.91 -2.32 -0.60
N PHE A 154 21.35 -3.49 -1.08
CA PHE A 154 21.42 -4.75 -0.35
C PHE A 154 22.86 -5.16 -0.01
N ALA A 155 23.84 -4.25 -0.11
CA ALA A 155 25.25 -4.58 0.11
C ALA A 155 25.53 -5.28 1.46
N ASP A 156 24.79 -4.89 2.50
CA ASP A 156 24.91 -5.44 3.87
C ASP A 156 23.81 -6.45 4.22
N ILE A 157 23.05 -6.94 3.23
CA ILE A 157 21.91 -7.85 3.42
C ILE A 157 22.13 -9.11 2.57
N ASP A 158 22.25 -10.27 3.21
CA ASP A 158 22.30 -11.56 2.51
C ASP A 158 20.90 -11.95 1.97
N LEU A 159 20.49 -11.30 0.89
CA LEU A 159 19.20 -11.56 0.26
C LEU A 159 19.11 -13.00 -0.28
N LYS A 160 20.25 -13.58 -0.69
CA LYS A 160 20.30 -14.95 -1.19
C LYS A 160 20.01 -15.95 -0.08
N GLY A 161 20.63 -15.78 1.09
CA GLY A 161 20.34 -16.58 2.27
C GLY A 161 18.89 -16.39 2.76
N LEU A 162 18.41 -15.15 2.83
CA LEU A 162 17.05 -14.84 3.28
C LEU A 162 15.94 -15.39 2.38
N LEU A 163 16.24 -15.65 1.10
CA LEU A 163 15.30 -16.24 0.15
C LEU A 163 15.59 -17.72 -0.14
N ALA A 164 16.57 -18.34 0.50
CA ALA A 164 16.99 -19.71 0.17
C ALA A 164 15.90 -20.75 0.43
N ASP A 165 15.14 -20.57 1.51
CA ASP A 165 14.09 -21.49 1.98
C ASP A 165 12.67 -21.11 1.52
N PHE A 166 12.54 -20.08 0.69
CA PHE A 166 11.25 -19.73 0.09
C PHE A 166 10.86 -20.75 -0.98
N THR A 167 9.73 -21.43 -0.78
CA THR A 167 9.14 -22.35 -1.75
C THR A 167 8.79 -21.62 -3.05
N ALA A 168 8.18 -20.44 -2.93
CA ALA A 168 7.79 -19.62 -4.07
C ALA A 168 8.05 -18.15 -3.79
N VAL A 169 8.60 -17.44 -4.79
CA VAL A 169 8.93 -16.02 -4.69
C VAL A 169 8.16 -15.25 -5.76
N SER A 170 7.35 -14.29 -5.33
CA SER A 170 6.76 -13.27 -6.19
C SER A 170 7.14 -11.87 -5.73
N VAL A 171 6.96 -10.90 -6.63
CA VAL A 171 7.10 -9.46 -6.40
C VAL A 171 6.00 -8.69 -7.13
N ARG A 172 5.84 -7.40 -6.79
CA ARG A 172 4.76 -6.55 -7.33
C ARG A 172 5.12 -5.80 -8.61
N GLU A 173 6.41 -5.64 -8.89
CA GLU A 173 6.90 -4.86 -10.03
C GLU A 173 8.07 -5.54 -10.74
N GLN A 174 8.19 -5.31 -12.04
CA GLN A 174 9.21 -5.94 -12.89
C GLN A 174 10.63 -5.58 -12.46
N GLU A 175 10.85 -4.36 -11.99
CA GLU A 175 12.14 -3.86 -11.55
C GLU A 175 12.68 -4.62 -10.33
N SER A 176 11.79 -5.11 -9.46
CA SER A 176 12.17 -5.95 -8.32
C SER A 176 12.67 -7.33 -8.77
N VAL A 177 12.17 -7.87 -9.89
CA VAL A 177 12.62 -9.16 -10.45
C VAL A 177 14.10 -9.09 -10.80
N ALA A 178 14.51 -8.05 -11.52
CA ALA A 178 15.89 -7.88 -11.97
C ALA A 178 16.88 -7.80 -10.79
N VAL A 179 16.51 -7.12 -9.71
CA VAL A 179 17.36 -6.99 -8.51
C VAL A 179 17.49 -8.32 -7.78
N ILE A 180 16.39 -9.05 -7.58
CA ILE A 180 16.43 -10.35 -6.91
C ILE A 180 17.19 -11.38 -7.76
N GLU A 181 16.96 -11.41 -9.07
CA GLU A 181 17.65 -12.32 -9.98
C GLU A 181 19.16 -12.06 -9.99
N GLN A 182 19.58 -10.80 -10.06
CA GLN A 182 20.98 -10.42 -9.96
C GLN A 182 21.65 -10.88 -8.66
N LEU A 183 20.97 -10.74 -7.52
CA LEU A 183 21.56 -11.02 -6.20
C LEU A 183 21.48 -12.50 -5.79
N THR A 184 20.48 -13.23 -6.29
CA THR A 184 20.16 -14.57 -5.79
C THR A 184 20.22 -15.67 -6.86
N GLY A 185 20.14 -15.30 -8.14
CA GLY A 185 19.97 -16.24 -9.25
C GLY A 185 18.56 -16.82 -9.38
N ARG A 186 17.60 -16.41 -8.54
CA ARG A 186 16.19 -16.80 -8.64
C ARG A 186 15.41 -15.73 -9.38
N THR A 187 14.50 -16.14 -10.26
CA THR A 187 13.60 -15.23 -11.00
C THR A 187 12.21 -15.24 -10.35
N PRO A 188 11.81 -14.19 -9.60
CA PRO A 188 10.48 -14.11 -9.02
C PRO A 188 9.37 -13.96 -10.08
N LYS A 189 8.16 -14.44 -9.77
CA LYS A 189 6.96 -14.13 -10.55
C LYS A 189 6.48 -12.71 -10.24
N VAL A 190 6.11 -11.93 -11.25
CA VAL A 190 5.37 -10.68 -11.02
C VAL A 190 3.90 -11.02 -10.80
N VAL A 191 3.34 -10.61 -9.66
CA VAL A 191 1.92 -10.81 -9.33
C VAL A 191 1.28 -9.50 -8.90
N LEU A 192 -0.05 -9.43 -8.99
CA LEU A 192 -0.81 -8.25 -8.59
C LEU A 192 -0.78 -8.05 -7.07
N ASP A 193 -0.85 -6.78 -6.66
CA ASP A 193 -1.13 -6.41 -5.28
C ASP A 193 -2.42 -7.08 -4.78
N PRO A 194 -2.47 -7.58 -3.53
CA PRO A 194 -3.61 -8.35 -3.04
C PRO A 194 -4.93 -7.58 -3.06
N THR A 195 -4.92 -6.25 -3.07
CA THR A 195 -6.13 -5.41 -3.17
C THR A 195 -6.92 -5.61 -4.47
N LEU A 196 -6.31 -6.21 -5.50
CA LEU A 196 -7.01 -6.57 -6.74
C LEU A 196 -7.63 -7.97 -6.71
N LEU A 197 -7.28 -8.82 -5.75
CA LEU A 197 -7.76 -10.19 -5.70
C LEU A 197 -9.23 -10.27 -5.24
N PRO A 198 -9.68 -9.60 -4.16
CA PRO A 198 -11.09 -9.57 -3.81
C PRO A 198 -11.90 -8.85 -4.90
N ALA A 199 -13.12 -9.33 -5.13
CA ALA A 199 -14.07 -8.68 -6.01
C ALA A 199 -14.57 -7.34 -5.41
N THR A 200 -15.19 -6.49 -6.22
CA THR A 200 -15.58 -5.13 -5.79
C THR A 200 -16.65 -5.17 -4.68
N GLN A 201 -17.52 -6.17 -4.73
CA GLN A 201 -18.54 -6.43 -3.72
C GLN A 201 -17.96 -6.89 -2.38
N ASP A 202 -16.78 -7.51 -2.37
CA ASP A 202 -16.19 -8.08 -1.15
C ASP A 202 -15.75 -6.98 -0.16
N PHE A 203 -15.54 -5.76 -0.66
CA PHE A 203 -15.22 -4.60 0.17
C PHE A 203 -16.43 -4.02 0.92
N ALA A 204 -17.66 -4.43 0.58
CA ALA A 204 -18.88 -3.88 1.19
C ALA A 204 -18.89 -3.84 2.72
N PRO A 205 -18.42 -4.88 3.45
CA PRO A 205 -18.41 -4.89 4.92
C PRO A 205 -17.48 -3.84 5.55
N ILE A 206 -16.50 -3.33 4.80
CA ILE A 206 -15.53 -2.35 5.27
C ILE A 206 -15.65 -1.00 4.56
N LEU A 207 -16.67 -0.79 3.72
CA LEU A 207 -16.92 0.51 3.10
C LEU A 207 -17.36 1.51 4.16
N GLY A 208 -16.70 2.67 4.16
CA GLY A 208 -17.06 3.81 4.99
C GLY A 208 -18.03 4.74 4.27
N THR A 209 -17.89 6.03 4.54
CA THR A 209 -18.77 7.08 4.03
C THR A 209 -18.08 7.95 2.99
N ALA A 210 -18.84 8.39 1.99
CA ALA A 210 -18.39 9.33 0.98
C ALA A 210 -19.29 10.58 0.96
N PRO A 211 -18.78 11.74 0.49
CA PRO A 211 -19.60 12.92 0.21
C PRO A 211 -20.72 12.60 -0.80
N GLN A 212 -21.83 13.32 -0.70
CA GLN A 212 -22.90 13.28 -1.69
C GLN A 212 -22.55 14.17 -2.89
N GLY A 213 -22.99 13.75 -4.09
CA GLY A 213 -22.79 14.48 -5.35
C GLY A 213 -21.47 14.17 -6.04
N ASP A 214 -21.25 14.77 -7.22
CA ASP A 214 -20.04 14.58 -8.01
C ASP A 214 -18.84 15.31 -7.38
N TYR A 215 -17.72 14.61 -7.22
CA TYR A 215 -16.48 15.18 -6.70
C TYR A 215 -15.22 14.56 -7.32
N LEU A 216 -14.11 15.29 -7.21
CA LEU A 216 -12.77 14.80 -7.49
C LEU A 216 -12.14 14.34 -6.18
N PHE A 217 -11.67 13.09 -6.13
CA PHE A 217 -10.86 12.60 -5.01
C PHE A 217 -9.38 12.72 -5.34
N PHE A 218 -8.62 13.46 -4.53
CA PHE A 218 -7.18 13.57 -4.68
C PHE A 218 -6.47 12.84 -3.54
N TYR A 219 -5.67 11.83 -3.89
CA TYR A 219 -4.90 11.06 -2.91
C TYR A 219 -3.39 11.18 -3.13
N SER A 220 -2.71 11.78 -2.14
CA SER A 220 -1.25 11.87 -2.12
C SER A 220 -0.72 11.79 -0.69
N ILE A 221 0.45 11.19 -0.52
CA ILE A 221 1.14 11.14 0.78
C ILE A 221 1.86 12.46 1.06
N ASP A 222 2.45 13.08 0.02
CA ASP A 222 3.37 14.21 0.17
C ASP A 222 2.79 15.56 -0.27
N TYR A 223 1.67 15.53 -1.02
CA TYR A 223 1.00 16.69 -1.62
C TYR A 223 1.99 17.68 -2.28
N PRO A 224 2.73 17.26 -3.33
CA PRO A 224 3.68 18.14 -4.03
C PRO A 224 2.96 19.36 -4.63
N PRO A 225 3.49 20.59 -4.47
CA PRO A 225 2.81 21.81 -4.95
C PRO A 225 2.42 21.79 -6.43
N GLU A 226 3.29 21.25 -7.29
CA GLU A 226 3.03 21.13 -8.72
C GLU A 226 1.85 20.21 -9.03
N VAL A 227 1.73 19.10 -8.29
CA VAL A 227 0.58 18.19 -8.42
C VAL A 227 -0.69 18.86 -7.89
N CYS A 228 -0.60 19.55 -6.74
CA CYS A 228 -1.75 20.28 -6.19
C CYS A 228 -2.27 21.36 -7.15
N ARG A 229 -1.38 22.09 -7.85
CA ARG A 229 -1.80 23.06 -8.88
C ARG A 229 -2.58 22.39 -10.01
N THR A 230 -2.09 21.25 -10.50
CA THR A 230 -2.77 20.47 -11.56
C THR A 230 -4.13 19.96 -11.12
N VAL A 231 -4.24 19.45 -9.90
CA VAL A 231 -5.51 19.02 -9.31
C VAL A 231 -6.48 20.21 -9.22
N GLN A 232 -6.01 21.37 -8.73
CA GLN A 232 -6.84 22.56 -8.63
C GLN A 232 -7.31 23.07 -10.01
N GLN A 233 -6.43 23.11 -11.00
CA GLN A 233 -6.76 23.50 -12.38
C GLN A 233 -7.79 22.55 -13.00
N THR A 234 -7.59 21.24 -12.84
CA THR A 234 -8.51 20.21 -13.30
C THR A 234 -9.89 20.36 -12.65
N ALA A 235 -9.91 20.50 -11.32
CA ALA A 235 -11.14 20.65 -10.55
C ALA A 235 -11.94 21.90 -10.97
N ARG A 236 -11.27 23.03 -11.20
CA ARG A 236 -11.90 24.26 -11.71
C ARG A 236 -12.51 24.07 -13.09
N ARG A 237 -11.77 23.44 -14.02
CA ARG A 237 -12.25 23.17 -15.38
C ARG A 237 -13.44 22.21 -15.41
N LEU A 238 -13.47 21.24 -14.51
CA LEU A 238 -14.54 20.25 -14.42
C LEU A 238 -15.68 20.66 -13.48
N HIS A 239 -15.58 21.82 -12.83
CA HIS A 239 -16.53 22.30 -11.81
C HIS A 239 -16.76 21.30 -10.66
N LEU A 240 -15.72 20.57 -10.25
CA LEU A 240 -15.79 19.56 -9.20
C LEU A 240 -15.17 20.08 -7.88
N PRO A 241 -15.82 19.87 -6.72
CA PRO A 241 -15.14 20.03 -5.44
C PRO A 241 -14.07 18.94 -5.29
N VAL A 242 -12.93 19.30 -4.68
CA VAL A 242 -11.84 18.36 -4.39
C VAL A 242 -11.92 17.89 -2.96
N TYR A 243 -11.94 16.58 -2.76
CA TYR A 243 -11.81 15.94 -1.45
C TYR A 243 -10.45 15.26 -1.31
N ILE A 244 -9.87 15.37 -0.12
CA ILE A 244 -8.63 14.73 0.28
C ILE A 244 -8.81 14.03 1.63
N LEU A 245 -7.89 13.12 1.97
CA LEU A 245 -7.76 12.58 3.31
C LEU A 245 -6.54 13.16 4.00
N PHE A 246 -6.58 13.23 5.32
CA PHE A 246 -5.37 13.45 6.09
C PHE A 246 -4.47 12.24 5.87
N THR A 247 -3.19 12.47 5.61
CA THR A 247 -2.15 11.43 5.46
C THR A 247 -1.00 11.67 6.43
N GLY A 248 -1.24 12.49 7.45
CA GLY A 248 -0.25 12.94 8.43
C GLY A 248 0.14 14.41 8.23
N ASN A 249 1.23 14.82 8.87
CA ASN A 249 1.64 16.23 8.94
C ASN A 249 1.77 16.89 7.56
N LYS A 250 2.18 16.19 6.50
CA LYS A 250 2.34 16.80 5.17
C LYS A 250 1.04 17.26 4.50
N THR A 251 -0.12 16.85 5.04
CA THR A 251 -1.45 17.30 4.55
C THR A 251 -1.60 18.81 4.54
N TYR A 252 -0.89 19.56 5.40
CA TYR A 252 -0.95 21.03 5.40
C TYR A 252 -0.62 21.64 4.03
N ARG A 253 0.19 20.95 3.20
CA ARG A 253 0.58 21.43 1.86
C ARG A 253 -0.58 21.47 0.88
N ALA A 254 -1.64 20.69 1.13
CA ALA A 254 -2.84 20.64 0.30
C ALA A 254 -3.85 21.74 0.64
N LEU A 255 -3.85 22.23 1.90
CA LEU A 255 -4.86 23.16 2.41
C LEU A 255 -4.92 24.50 1.64
N PRO A 256 -3.80 25.13 1.22
CA PRO A 256 -3.85 26.39 0.47
C PRO A 256 -4.56 26.31 -0.88
N TYR A 257 -4.80 25.11 -1.41
CA TYR A 257 -5.42 24.91 -2.73
C TYR A 257 -6.96 24.86 -2.68
N GLY A 258 -7.56 25.01 -1.49
CA GLY A 258 -9.01 24.96 -1.30
C GLY A 258 -9.59 23.55 -1.29
N PHE A 259 -8.75 22.54 -1.08
CA PHE A 259 -9.19 21.15 -1.00
C PHE A 259 -9.89 20.86 0.32
N ARG A 260 -10.98 20.09 0.26
CA ARG A 260 -11.81 19.76 1.42
C ARG A 260 -11.29 18.48 2.07
N LEU A 261 -11.03 18.54 3.37
CA LEU A 261 -10.73 17.34 4.14
C LEU A 261 -12.01 16.52 4.32
N ALA A 262 -11.96 15.22 4.05
CA ALA A 262 -13.09 14.35 4.34
C ALA A 262 -13.41 14.34 5.84
N ARG A 263 -14.71 14.25 6.17
CA ARG A 263 -15.19 14.30 7.56
C ARG A 263 -14.67 13.13 8.39
N HIS A 264 -14.73 11.94 7.80
CA HIS A 264 -14.25 10.70 8.38
C HIS A 264 -12.99 10.24 7.63
N GLN A 265 -12.13 9.52 8.34
CA GLN A 265 -10.74 9.25 7.93
C GLN A 265 -10.33 7.81 8.21
N THR A 266 -11.30 6.90 8.19
CA THR A 266 -11.06 5.46 8.35
C THR A 266 -10.54 4.88 7.03
N PRO A 267 -9.92 3.68 7.07
CA PRO A 267 -9.64 2.92 5.85
C PRO A 267 -10.87 2.66 4.98
N GLY A 268 -12.04 2.50 5.59
CA GLY A 268 -13.30 2.39 4.85
C GLY A 268 -13.71 3.66 4.13
N ASP A 269 -13.50 4.83 4.73
CA ASP A 269 -13.80 6.12 4.07
C ASP A 269 -12.88 6.35 2.87
N PHE A 270 -11.62 5.89 2.93
CA PHE A 270 -10.75 5.89 1.76
C PHE A 270 -11.35 5.08 0.61
N LEU A 271 -11.83 3.85 0.87
CA LEU A 271 -12.48 3.03 -0.16
C LEU A 271 -13.74 3.71 -0.72
N ALA A 272 -14.57 4.26 0.16
CA ALA A 272 -15.80 4.95 -0.23
C ALA A 272 -15.50 6.19 -1.08
N LEU A 273 -14.49 6.98 -0.71
CA LEU A 273 -14.05 8.15 -1.47
C LEU A 273 -13.56 7.79 -2.87
N VAL A 274 -12.75 6.73 -2.99
CA VAL A 274 -12.29 6.23 -4.31
C VAL A 274 -13.47 5.72 -5.13
N LYS A 275 -14.34 4.89 -4.55
CA LYS A 275 -15.47 4.27 -5.26
C LYS A 275 -16.51 5.28 -5.74
N GLY A 276 -16.80 6.30 -4.93
CA GLY A 276 -17.83 7.31 -5.22
C GLY A 276 -17.34 8.51 -6.04
N ALA A 277 -16.04 8.64 -6.31
CA ALA A 277 -15.52 9.81 -7.00
C ALA A 277 -15.94 9.83 -8.48
N LYS A 278 -16.17 11.03 -9.02
CA LYS A 278 -16.29 11.24 -10.46
C LYS A 278 -14.93 11.07 -11.18
N LEU A 279 -13.86 11.39 -10.45
CA LEU A 279 -12.49 11.31 -10.91
C LEU A 279 -11.54 11.14 -9.72
N VAL A 280 -10.62 10.19 -9.82
CA VAL A 280 -9.52 10.03 -8.86
C VAL A 280 -8.21 10.54 -9.47
N LEU A 281 -7.55 11.46 -8.78
CA LEU A 281 -6.17 11.84 -9.08
C LEU A 281 -5.27 11.31 -7.96
N SER A 282 -4.17 10.63 -8.30
CA SER A 282 -3.30 10.02 -7.30
C SER A 282 -1.84 10.12 -7.66
N THR A 283 -0.98 10.37 -6.67
CA THR A 283 0.48 10.13 -6.79
C THR A 283 0.92 8.87 -6.05
N SER A 284 -0.04 8.10 -5.53
CA SER A 284 0.20 6.93 -4.69
C SER A 284 -0.26 5.66 -5.38
N PHE A 285 0.53 4.60 -5.25
CA PHE A 285 0.19 3.28 -5.77
C PHE A 285 -1.21 2.84 -5.33
N HIS A 286 -1.53 2.93 -4.03
CA HIS A 286 -2.81 2.46 -3.54
C HIS A 286 -4.00 3.33 -3.97
N GLY A 287 -3.80 4.64 -4.18
CA GLY A 287 -4.86 5.45 -4.79
C GLY A 287 -5.17 5.02 -6.23
N THR A 288 -4.13 4.63 -6.97
CA THR A 288 -4.27 4.14 -8.35
C THR A 288 -4.90 2.75 -8.40
N VAL A 289 -4.41 1.79 -7.59
CA VAL A 289 -4.88 0.41 -7.62
C VAL A 289 -6.34 0.28 -7.21
N PHE A 290 -6.80 1.06 -6.23
CA PHE A 290 -8.21 1.02 -5.81
C PHE A 290 -9.13 1.70 -6.81
N ALA A 291 -8.69 2.78 -7.49
CA ALA A 291 -9.46 3.36 -8.57
C ALA A 291 -9.62 2.35 -9.73
N LEU A 292 -8.55 1.62 -10.04
CA LEU A 292 -8.58 0.52 -11.01
C LEU A 292 -9.50 -0.63 -10.59
N ARG A 293 -9.48 -1.04 -9.30
CA ARG A 293 -10.33 -2.10 -8.71
C ARG A 293 -11.81 -1.74 -8.78
N PHE A 294 -12.15 -0.49 -8.52
CA PHE A 294 -13.54 -0.01 -8.52
C PHE A 294 -14.02 0.47 -9.90
N GLY A 295 -13.13 0.54 -10.88
CA GLY A 295 -13.47 1.06 -12.21
C GLY A 295 -13.76 2.57 -12.21
N THR A 296 -13.33 3.28 -11.17
CA THR A 296 -13.50 4.74 -11.07
C THR A 296 -12.57 5.42 -12.08
N PRO A 297 -13.03 6.39 -12.90
CA PRO A 297 -12.15 7.18 -13.76
C PRO A 297 -10.97 7.76 -12.97
N PHE A 298 -9.76 7.61 -13.48
CA PHE A 298 -8.57 8.05 -12.73
C PHE A 298 -7.39 8.45 -13.62
N TYR A 299 -6.47 9.21 -13.03
CA TYR A 299 -5.11 9.39 -13.53
C TYR A 299 -4.10 9.29 -12.38
N ALA A 300 -3.06 8.51 -12.60
CA ALA A 300 -1.86 8.55 -11.77
C ALA A 300 -0.97 9.71 -12.25
N LEU A 301 -0.40 10.48 -11.32
CA LEU A 301 0.39 11.67 -11.63
C LEU A 301 1.85 11.48 -11.21
N LYS A 302 2.77 11.65 -12.17
CA LYS A 302 4.21 11.66 -11.96
C LYS A 302 4.62 13.02 -11.40
N ALA A 303 4.95 13.06 -10.10
CA ALA A 303 5.52 14.24 -9.47
C ALA A 303 6.97 14.47 -9.93
N LYS A 304 7.48 15.69 -9.81
CA LYS A 304 8.87 15.99 -10.14
C LYS A 304 9.80 15.62 -8.97
N ARG A 305 10.98 15.10 -9.30
CA ARG A 305 12.13 14.96 -8.38
C ARG A 305 13.31 15.67 -9.03
N GLY A 306 13.61 16.88 -8.55
CA GLY A 306 14.51 17.78 -9.26
C GLY A 306 13.92 18.17 -10.62
N ALA A 307 14.72 18.03 -11.69
CA ALA A 307 14.28 18.37 -13.04
C ALA A 307 13.46 17.26 -13.73
N ALA A 308 13.46 16.03 -13.22
CA ALA A 308 12.86 14.87 -13.88
C ALA A 308 11.53 14.44 -13.26
N TYR A 309 10.68 13.79 -14.06
CA TYR A 309 9.49 13.10 -13.57
C TYR A 309 9.87 11.79 -12.89
N TYR A 310 9.40 11.59 -11.66
CA TYR A 310 9.55 10.31 -10.99
C TYR A 310 8.50 9.32 -11.49
N THR A 311 8.95 8.19 -12.03
CA THR A 311 8.09 7.07 -12.38
C THR A 311 8.20 6.02 -11.28
N ASP A 312 7.12 5.86 -10.50
CA ASP A 312 7.00 4.73 -9.57
C ASP A 312 6.84 3.41 -10.37
N PRO A 313 7.79 2.46 -10.22
CA PRO A 313 7.81 1.21 -11.00
C PRO A 313 6.58 0.34 -10.76
N ARG A 314 6.00 0.42 -9.55
CA ARG A 314 4.79 -0.33 -9.19
C ARG A 314 3.58 0.16 -9.95
N ILE A 315 3.44 1.49 -10.08
CA ILE A 315 2.36 2.11 -10.85
C ILE A 315 2.55 1.80 -12.33
N ALA A 316 3.78 1.89 -12.83
CA ALA A 316 4.09 1.60 -14.24
C ALA A 316 3.75 0.15 -14.59
N THR A 317 4.24 -0.82 -13.81
CA THR A 317 3.94 -2.25 -13.99
C THR A 317 2.43 -2.51 -13.93
N LEU A 318 1.74 -2.00 -12.91
CA LEU A 318 0.30 -2.18 -12.76
C LEU A 318 -0.50 -1.70 -13.97
N LEU A 319 -0.24 -0.47 -14.43
CA LEU A 319 -0.99 0.13 -15.52
C LEU A 319 -0.65 -0.49 -16.88
N GLN A 320 0.60 -0.94 -17.05
CA GLN A 320 1.00 -1.73 -18.22
C GLN A 320 0.24 -3.07 -18.25
N THR A 321 0.21 -3.81 -17.14
CA THR A 321 -0.52 -5.07 -17.02
C THR A 321 -2.01 -4.90 -17.27
N ALA A 322 -2.59 -3.79 -16.83
CA ALA A 322 -4.01 -3.50 -17.02
C ALA A 322 -4.36 -2.89 -18.40
N GLY A 323 -3.37 -2.68 -19.27
CA GLY A 323 -3.57 -2.10 -20.62
C GLY A 323 -4.01 -0.63 -20.62
N VAL A 324 -3.65 0.13 -19.58
CA VAL A 324 -4.09 1.53 -19.36
C VAL A 324 -2.92 2.45 -18.98
N ALA A 325 -1.76 2.20 -19.58
CA ALA A 325 -0.52 2.94 -19.30
C ALA A 325 -0.62 4.45 -19.58
N GLU A 326 -1.51 4.86 -20.49
CA GLU A 326 -1.82 6.25 -20.81
C GLU A 326 -2.45 7.03 -19.64
N ARG A 327 -2.97 6.32 -18.62
CA ARG A 327 -3.48 6.94 -17.39
C ARG A 327 -2.37 7.39 -16.43
N TYR A 328 -1.09 7.20 -16.76
CA TYR A 328 0.05 7.66 -15.97
C TYR A 328 0.71 8.92 -16.55
N LEU A 329 0.23 10.08 -16.14
CA LEU A 329 0.63 11.36 -16.74
C LEU A 329 1.71 12.10 -15.94
N PRO A 330 2.65 12.79 -16.60
CA PRO A 330 3.36 13.92 -16.01
C PRO A 330 2.41 14.91 -15.32
N CYS A 331 2.81 15.42 -14.16
CA CYS A 331 1.94 16.26 -13.35
C CYS A 331 1.56 17.58 -14.01
N ASP A 332 2.21 18.04 -15.07
CA ASP A 332 1.91 19.30 -15.77
C ASP A 332 0.90 19.16 -16.93
N ARG A 333 0.39 17.95 -17.20
CA ARG A 333 -0.55 17.68 -18.30
C ARG A 333 -2.02 17.82 -17.87
N ALA A 334 -2.37 18.89 -17.17
CA ALA A 334 -3.73 19.11 -16.65
C ALA A 334 -4.82 19.12 -17.76
N GLY A 335 -4.47 19.51 -18.98
CA GLY A 335 -5.38 19.58 -20.13
C GLY A 335 -5.89 18.23 -20.62
N GLU A 336 -5.17 17.14 -20.33
CA GLU A 336 -5.51 15.79 -20.80
C GLU A 336 -6.38 15.00 -19.83
N ILE A 337 -6.50 15.49 -18.61
CA ILE A 337 -7.28 14.86 -17.56
C ILE A 337 -8.77 15.09 -17.84
N ASN A 338 -9.55 14.03 -17.90
CA ASN A 338 -11.01 14.11 -18.09
C ASN A 338 -11.72 13.06 -17.23
N THR A 339 -13.05 13.06 -17.27
CA THR A 339 -13.90 12.12 -16.53
C THR A 339 -14.32 10.92 -17.38
N ALA A 340 -13.69 10.71 -18.54
CA ALA A 340 -14.06 9.62 -19.43
C ALA A 340 -13.86 8.27 -18.70
N PRO A 341 -14.82 7.33 -18.85
CA PRO A 341 -14.68 5.99 -18.32
C PRO A 341 -13.36 5.32 -18.72
N LEU A 342 -12.94 4.36 -17.91
CA LEU A 342 -11.78 3.55 -18.22
C LEU A 342 -12.15 2.58 -19.35
N HIS A 343 -11.66 2.85 -20.56
CA HIS A 343 -11.69 1.88 -21.65
C HIS A 343 -10.47 0.97 -21.54
N ARG A 344 -10.71 -0.31 -21.27
CA ARG A 344 -9.68 -1.36 -21.23
C ARG A 344 -10.27 -2.69 -21.66
N ASP A 345 -9.41 -3.60 -22.08
CA ASP A 345 -9.77 -5.02 -22.18
C ASP A 345 -9.84 -5.63 -20.77
N PRO A 346 -11.03 -6.03 -20.28
CA PRO A 346 -11.15 -6.66 -18.96
C PRO A 346 -10.34 -7.96 -18.86
N ALA A 347 -10.14 -8.66 -19.98
CA ALA A 347 -9.42 -9.94 -20.00
C ALA A 347 -7.96 -9.81 -19.53
N LEU A 348 -7.32 -8.66 -19.75
CA LEU A 348 -5.94 -8.41 -19.30
C LEU A 348 -5.83 -8.44 -17.77
N LEU A 349 -6.69 -7.68 -17.08
CA LEU A 349 -6.68 -7.65 -15.63
C LEU A 349 -7.21 -8.97 -15.05
N ASP A 350 -8.27 -9.53 -15.62
CA ASP A 350 -8.88 -10.78 -15.13
C ASP A 350 -7.89 -11.95 -15.22
N ARG A 351 -7.12 -12.03 -16.33
CA ARG A 351 -6.02 -12.99 -16.48
C ARG A 351 -4.95 -12.77 -15.42
N ALA A 352 -4.50 -11.54 -15.22
CA ALA A 352 -3.49 -11.24 -14.21
C ALA A 352 -3.97 -11.54 -12.78
N VAL A 353 -5.25 -11.34 -12.47
CA VAL A 353 -5.87 -11.74 -11.19
C VAL A 353 -5.88 -13.27 -11.06
N ALA A 354 -6.27 -14.00 -12.10
CA ALA A 354 -6.26 -15.45 -12.09
C ALA A 354 -4.84 -16.02 -11.88
N GLU A 355 -3.84 -15.51 -12.59
CA GLU A 355 -2.44 -15.92 -12.46
C GLU A 355 -1.84 -15.60 -11.08
N SER A 356 -2.29 -14.50 -10.46
CA SER A 356 -1.87 -14.09 -9.12
C SER A 356 -2.51 -14.95 -8.03
N ARG A 357 -3.81 -15.28 -8.17
CA ARG A 357 -4.50 -16.24 -7.29
C ARG A 357 -3.90 -17.64 -7.40
N ALA A 358 -3.63 -18.09 -8.62
CA ALA A 358 -3.00 -19.39 -8.88
C ALA A 358 -1.63 -19.48 -8.20
N PHE A 359 -0.78 -18.45 -8.33
CA PHE A 359 0.52 -18.41 -7.64
C PHE A 359 0.38 -18.58 -6.12
N LEU A 360 -0.57 -17.87 -5.50
CA LEU A 360 -0.78 -17.98 -4.05
C LEU A 360 -1.30 -19.37 -3.66
N GLN A 361 -2.23 -19.93 -4.43
CA GLN A 361 -2.79 -21.26 -4.19
C GLN A 361 -1.74 -22.37 -4.38
N GLU A 362 -1.00 -22.34 -5.48
CA GLU A 362 0.09 -23.30 -5.77
C GLU A 362 1.16 -23.23 -4.69
N GLY A 363 1.60 -22.03 -4.32
CA GLY A 363 2.54 -21.81 -3.24
C GLY A 363 2.04 -22.47 -1.95
N LEU A 364 0.80 -22.20 -1.55
CA LEU A 364 0.26 -22.73 -0.30
C LEU A 364 -0.08 -24.23 -0.35
N THR A 365 -0.20 -24.85 -1.52
CA THR A 365 -0.58 -26.28 -1.67
C THR A 365 0.57 -27.21 -2.04
N ALA A 366 1.69 -26.67 -2.52
CA ALA A 366 2.92 -27.42 -2.73
C ALA A 366 3.35 -28.09 -1.41
N ARG A 367 3.45 -29.43 -1.41
CA ARG A 367 3.94 -30.23 -0.27
C ARG A 367 5.41 -30.57 -0.44
#